data_AF-A0A5D3CLL0-F1
#
_entry.id   AF-A0A5D3CLL0-F1
#
_cell.length_a   1.000
_cell.length_b   1.000
_cell.length_c   1.000
_cell.angle_alpha   90.00
_cell.angle_beta   90.00
_cell.angle_gamma   90.00
#
_symmetry.space_group_name_H-M   'P 1'
#
loop_
_entity.id
_entity.type
_entity.pdbx_description
1 polymer ?
#
loop_
_entity_poly.entity_id
_entity_poly.type
_entity_poly.pdbx_seq_one_letter_code
_entity_poly.pdbx_strand_id
1 'polypeptide(L)'
;MSHNKTFSMASVFRSLSESFRRVPPMAVPAILDCLFASTGLSPSQLFDSLLETFPKNIDDTTTTEGKLDADQCNYITSLVCALCHILKKDGANPTALKSFIWKSFVPLINKAATLNREMLNQVSESFIDVVTETNSWPIVEATLIPFCISSALYSTSVLQNVELDTFEVDRRSFILGSNVPVHEPRMDDQTMKDYGFLQLPLACHVLAIMLDAVLCNRQVPQTSDKVVSNGCQKAEEFTVKLIWDICNLSEQMLLQSSDCRSCAICHLLPVIFEALISHHSLEISIQGHACNLSRNCFLMKIWKCCKKLFSFGTLERRDAYRILSLYFCFFSHNEELGGAGMCDDGEEFDIKADKDFWDEIKKGLVDKESSVRKQSLHILKKALSKNGRGNPTTIPKTISSGKDSSVRGITKRERWANKEAKSLGVGQICSQHEIATNSRQQKWEAFILLYEMLEEYGSHLVEAAWSLQVH
;
A
#
# COMPACT_ATOMS: atom_id res chain seq x y z
N MET A 1 40.23 43.01 -21.46
CA MET A 1 38.93 43.19 -22.14
C MET A 1 38.03 42.02 -21.75
N SER A 2 37.08 42.26 -20.86
CA SER A 2 36.08 41.27 -20.45
C SER A 2 35.00 41.22 -21.52
N HIS A 3 34.92 40.12 -22.27
CA HIS A 3 33.75 39.82 -23.09
C HIS A 3 32.64 39.31 -22.16
N ASN A 4 31.92 40.23 -21.52
CA ASN A 4 30.60 39.91 -20.96
C ASN A 4 29.64 39.67 -22.13
N LYS A 5 29.63 38.45 -22.68
CA LYS A 5 28.51 37.97 -23.48
C LYS A 5 27.31 37.86 -22.53
N THR A 6 26.40 38.82 -22.61
CA THR A 6 25.06 38.66 -22.05
C THR A 6 24.38 37.51 -22.78
N PHE A 7 24.39 36.32 -22.17
CA PHE A 7 23.63 35.19 -22.68
C PHE A 7 22.14 35.52 -22.56
N SER A 8 21.45 35.60 -23.70
CA SER A 8 19.99 35.70 -23.69
C SER A 8 19.42 34.40 -23.11
N MET A 9 18.58 34.51 -22.08
CA MET A 9 17.93 33.38 -21.40
C MET A 9 17.18 32.47 -22.38
N ALA A 10 16.60 33.05 -23.44
CA ALA A 10 15.95 32.30 -24.52
C ALA A 10 16.92 31.40 -25.31
N SER A 11 18.16 31.84 -25.53
CA SER A 11 19.19 31.05 -26.22
C SER A 11 19.67 29.88 -25.36
N VAL A 12 19.82 30.12 -24.05
CA VAL A 12 20.22 29.10 -23.08
C VAL A 12 19.14 28.03 -22.96
N PHE A 13 17.89 28.47 -22.78
CA PHE A 13 16.74 27.58 -22.72
C PHE A 13 16.61 26.72 -23.98
N ARG A 14 16.70 27.30 -25.18
CA ARG A 14 16.62 26.54 -26.43
C ARG A 14 17.71 25.48 -26.54
N SER A 15 18.93 25.81 -26.10
CA SER A 15 20.06 24.87 -26.12
C SER A 15 19.86 23.74 -25.11
N LEU A 16 19.38 24.06 -23.89
CA LEU A 16 19.05 23.08 -22.87
C LEU A 16 17.90 22.17 -23.29
N SER A 17 16.85 22.73 -23.90
CA SER A 17 15.69 21.97 -24.35
C SER A 17 16.08 20.94 -25.43
N GLU A 18 16.92 21.34 -26.39
CA GLU A 18 17.48 20.41 -27.38
C GLU A 18 18.39 19.37 -26.74
N SER A 19 19.19 19.76 -25.74
CA SER A 19 20.05 18.83 -25.00
C SER A 19 19.22 17.78 -24.25
N PHE A 20 18.17 18.18 -23.54
CA PHE A 20 17.31 17.29 -22.74
C PHE A 20 16.60 16.23 -23.58
N ARG A 21 16.39 16.46 -24.87
CA ARG A 21 15.88 15.43 -25.79
C ARG A 21 16.90 14.31 -26.04
N ARG A 22 18.20 14.64 -26.03
CA ARG A 22 19.28 13.75 -26.49
C ARG A 22 20.10 13.12 -25.36
N VAL A 23 20.18 13.78 -24.21
CA VAL A 23 20.98 13.30 -23.07
C VAL A 23 20.12 12.47 -22.13
N PRO A 24 20.67 11.44 -21.48
CA PRO A 24 19.95 10.72 -20.45
C PRO A 24 19.72 11.62 -19.22
N PRO A 25 18.62 11.43 -18.45
CA PRO A 25 18.30 12.29 -17.30
C PRO A 25 19.41 12.32 -16.26
N MET A 26 20.12 11.21 -16.08
CA MET A 26 21.25 11.08 -15.16
C MET A 26 22.42 12.05 -15.44
N ALA A 27 22.57 12.51 -16.69
CA ALA A 27 23.62 13.45 -17.08
C ALA A 27 23.24 14.92 -16.85
N VAL A 28 21.95 15.20 -16.63
CA VAL A 28 21.41 16.56 -16.50
C VAL A 28 22.03 17.35 -15.34
N PRO A 29 22.19 16.80 -14.12
CA PRO A 29 22.82 17.51 -13.01
C PRO A 29 24.21 18.07 -13.35
N ALA A 30 25.06 17.24 -13.98
CA ALA A 30 26.42 17.65 -14.36
C ALA A 30 26.42 18.74 -15.42
N ILE A 31 25.51 18.67 -16.41
CA ILE A 31 25.36 19.71 -17.44
C ILE A 31 24.97 21.04 -16.79
N LEU A 32 24.02 21.02 -15.85
CA LEU A 32 23.58 22.22 -15.15
C LEU A 32 24.68 22.80 -14.26
N ASP A 33 25.45 21.96 -13.56
CA ASP A 33 26.55 22.45 -12.73
C ASP A 33 27.65 23.10 -13.56
N CYS A 34 28.02 22.52 -14.71
CA CYS A 34 28.91 23.16 -15.67
C CYS A 34 28.35 24.47 -16.20
N LEU A 35 27.05 24.53 -16.50
CA LEU A 35 26.38 25.73 -16.98
C LEU A 35 26.42 26.84 -15.93
N PHE A 36 26.02 26.56 -14.69
CA PHE A 36 26.06 27.53 -13.60
C PHE A 36 27.48 28.04 -13.33
N ALA A 37 28.48 27.15 -13.36
CA ALA A 37 29.88 27.52 -13.18
C ALA A 37 30.44 28.39 -14.33
N SER A 38 30.01 28.16 -15.57
CA SER A 38 30.56 28.83 -16.76
C SER A 38 29.86 30.12 -17.15
N THR A 39 28.57 30.27 -16.84
CA THR A 39 27.78 31.44 -17.25
C THR A 39 27.39 32.37 -16.10
N GLY A 40 27.55 31.95 -14.84
CA GLY A 40 27.10 32.71 -13.67
C GLY A 40 25.59 32.95 -13.63
N LEU A 41 24.79 32.10 -14.29
CA LEU A 41 23.34 32.21 -14.30
C LEU A 41 22.77 31.94 -12.92
N SER A 42 21.73 32.70 -12.54
CA SER A 42 21.00 32.46 -11.29
C SER A 42 20.18 31.17 -11.41
N PRO A 43 20.35 30.17 -10.52
CA PRO A 43 19.57 28.94 -10.55
C PRO A 43 18.05 29.19 -10.47
N SER A 44 17.62 30.11 -9.60
CA SER A 44 16.21 30.53 -9.48
C SER A 44 15.60 31.07 -10.78
N GLN A 45 16.33 31.90 -11.54
CA GLN A 45 15.83 32.44 -12.81
C GLN A 45 15.70 31.35 -13.87
N LEU A 46 16.63 30.40 -13.90
CA LEU A 46 16.54 29.25 -14.80
C LEU A 46 15.37 28.35 -14.40
N PHE A 47 15.17 28.11 -13.10
CA PHE A 47 14.05 27.34 -12.57
C PHE A 47 12.70 27.94 -13.01
N ASP A 48 12.48 29.23 -12.77
CA ASP A 48 11.23 29.91 -13.15
C ASP A 48 11.01 29.83 -14.67
N SER A 49 12.06 30.05 -15.48
CA SER A 49 11.97 29.96 -16.93
C SER A 49 11.64 28.55 -17.43
N LEU A 50 12.23 27.51 -16.83
CA LEU A 50 11.94 26.11 -17.18
C LEU A 50 10.50 25.76 -16.78
N LEU A 51 10.08 26.16 -15.59
CA LEU A 51 8.76 25.85 -15.05
C LEU A 51 7.62 26.54 -15.83
N GLU A 52 7.77 27.79 -16.26
CA GLU A 52 6.77 28.50 -17.07
C GLU A 52 6.55 27.87 -18.46
N THR A 53 7.57 27.21 -19.01
CA THR A 53 7.45 26.51 -20.30
C THR A 53 6.93 25.08 -20.15
N PHE A 54 6.85 24.56 -18.93
CA PHE A 54 6.52 23.18 -18.64
C PHE A 54 5.09 22.80 -19.08
N PRO A 55 4.02 23.57 -18.76
CA PRO A 55 2.65 23.21 -19.15
C PRO A 55 2.46 23.16 -20.67
N LYS A 56 3.07 24.12 -21.40
CA LYS A 56 2.99 24.20 -22.87
C LYS A 56 3.57 22.96 -23.54
N ASN A 57 4.70 22.47 -23.04
CA ASN A 57 5.36 21.30 -23.59
C ASN A 57 4.56 20.01 -23.35
N ILE A 58 3.72 19.92 -22.32
CA ILE A 58 2.93 18.70 -22.05
C ILE A 58 1.66 18.67 -22.90
N ASP A 59 1.05 19.83 -23.18
CA ASP A 59 -0.11 19.90 -24.07
C ASP A 59 0.29 19.69 -25.54
N ASP A 60 1.41 20.28 -25.98
CA ASP A 60 1.91 20.17 -27.36
C ASP A 60 2.51 18.81 -27.73
N THR A 61 2.81 17.93 -26.76
CA THR A 61 3.49 16.64 -26.99
C THR A 61 2.56 15.45 -27.14
N THR A 62 1.25 15.61 -26.93
CA THR A 62 0.30 14.52 -27.16
C THR A 62 0.16 14.24 -28.66
N THR A 63 0.68 13.10 -29.13
CA THR A 63 0.51 12.65 -30.52
C THR A 63 -0.96 12.34 -30.80
N THR A 64 -1.35 12.27 -32.08
CA THR A 64 -2.70 11.84 -32.53
C THR A 64 -3.15 10.47 -31.99
N GLU A 65 -2.22 9.66 -31.45
CA GLU A 65 -2.46 8.36 -30.82
C GLU A 65 -2.48 8.40 -29.28
N GLY A 66 -2.30 9.57 -28.66
CA GLY A 66 -2.39 9.77 -27.21
C GLY A 66 -1.22 9.21 -26.38
N LYS A 67 -0.15 8.73 -27.02
CA LYS A 67 1.06 8.23 -26.35
C LYS A 67 2.29 9.07 -26.70
N LEU A 68 3.14 9.29 -25.70
CA LEU A 68 4.43 9.96 -25.89
C LEU A 68 5.43 9.02 -26.58
N ASP A 69 6.24 9.60 -27.47
CA ASP A 69 7.40 8.89 -28.02
C ASP A 69 8.58 8.85 -27.02
N ALA A 70 9.63 8.09 -27.34
CA ALA A 70 10.78 7.91 -26.46
C ALA A 70 11.56 9.22 -26.23
N ASP A 71 11.66 10.08 -27.25
CA ASP A 71 12.39 11.35 -27.17
C ASP A 71 11.65 12.35 -26.28
N GLN A 72 10.31 12.37 -26.36
CA GLN A 72 9.42 13.16 -25.51
C GLN A 72 9.47 12.68 -24.06
N CYS A 73 9.45 11.36 -23.82
CA CYS A 73 9.62 10.81 -22.47
C CYS A 73 10.98 11.22 -21.89
N ASN A 74 12.06 11.08 -22.66
CA ASN A 74 13.40 11.47 -22.23
C ASN A 74 13.51 12.97 -21.93
N TYR A 75 12.90 13.81 -22.77
CA TYR A 75 12.83 15.25 -22.56
C TYR A 75 12.12 15.61 -21.26
N ILE A 76 10.94 15.03 -21.00
CA ILE A 76 10.16 15.32 -19.78
C ILE A 76 10.92 14.86 -18.54
N THR A 77 11.46 13.64 -18.51
CA THR A 77 12.25 13.18 -17.36
C THR A 77 13.49 14.05 -17.15
N SER A 78 14.21 14.40 -18.22
CA SER A 78 15.38 15.27 -18.13
C SER A 78 15.03 16.66 -17.62
N LEU A 79 13.89 17.21 -18.02
CA LEU A 79 13.39 18.50 -17.55
C LEU A 79 12.99 18.46 -16.07
N VAL A 80 12.32 17.39 -15.62
CA VAL A 80 12.01 17.18 -14.20
C VAL A 80 13.29 17.03 -13.39
N CYS A 81 14.24 16.22 -13.86
CA CYS A 81 15.55 16.05 -13.24
C CYS A 81 16.29 17.40 -13.11
N ALA A 82 16.22 18.25 -14.14
CA ALA A 82 16.77 19.60 -14.10
C ALA A 82 16.13 20.46 -13.00
N LEU A 83 14.80 20.51 -12.95
CA LEU A 83 14.06 21.27 -11.94
C LEU A 83 14.38 20.76 -10.52
N CYS A 84 14.41 19.45 -10.33
CA CYS A 84 14.76 18.81 -9.06
C CYS A 84 16.20 19.13 -8.63
N HIS A 85 17.17 19.07 -9.55
CA HIS A 85 18.56 19.42 -9.26
C HIS A 85 18.70 20.89 -8.81
N ILE A 86 18.00 21.79 -9.49
CA ILE A 86 18.01 23.22 -9.11
C ILE A 86 17.38 23.42 -7.73
N LEU A 87 16.26 22.75 -7.43
CA LEU A 87 15.63 22.82 -6.11
C LEU A 87 16.57 22.33 -4.99
N LYS A 88 17.31 21.23 -5.22
CA LYS A 88 18.32 20.73 -4.27
C LYS A 88 19.41 21.76 -4.03
N LYS A 89 19.94 22.35 -5.10
CA LYS A 89 21.04 23.32 -5.04
C LYS A 89 20.66 24.61 -4.30
N ASP A 90 19.43 25.08 -4.48
CA ASP A 90 18.91 26.28 -3.82
C ASP A 90 18.34 26.02 -2.41
N GLY A 91 18.45 24.79 -1.89
CA GLY A 91 17.99 24.41 -0.54
C GLY A 91 16.46 24.36 -0.39
N ALA A 92 15.75 24.03 -1.47
CA ALA A 92 14.28 23.99 -1.59
C ALA A 92 13.57 25.20 -0.96
N ASN A 93 13.68 26.35 -1.64
CA ASN A 93 12.81 27.49 -1.35
C ASN A 93 11.33 27.02 -1.30
N PRO A 94 10.59 27.25 -0.19
CA PRO A 94 9.22 26.77 -0.05
C PRO A 94 8.30 27.20 -1.19
N THR A 95 8.46 28.42 -1.70
CA THR A 95 7.67 28.93 -2.82
C THR A 95 8.02 28.22 -4.13
N ALA A 96 9.30 27.92 -4.37
CA ALA A 96 9.74 27.20 -5.55
C ALA A 96 9.26 25.75 -5.54
N LEU A 97 9.34 25.06 -4.39
CA LEU A 97 8.84 23.69 -4.25
C LEU A 97 7.32 23.62 -4.42
N LYS A 98 6.56 24.56 -3.82
CA LYS A 98 5.11 24.67 -4.07
C LYS A 98 4.81 24.90 -5.55
N SER A 99 5.57 25.78 -6.21
CA SER A 99 5.40 26.04 -7.64
C SER A 99 5.69 24.79 -8.47
N PHE A 100 6.73 24.02 -8.12
CA PHE A 100 7.03 22.74 -8.76
C PHE A 100 5.89 21.73 -8.60
N ILE A 101 5.37 21.57 -7.37
CA ILE A 101 4.26 20.63 -7.08
C ILE A 101 3.06 20.95 -7.98
N TRP A 102 2.64 22.22 -8.02
CA TRP A 102 1.43 22.60 -8.73
C TRP A 102 1.62 22.77 -10.24
N LYS A 103 2.72 23.36 -10.70
CA LYS A 103 2.93 23.65 -12.12
C LYS A 103 3.58 22.50 -12.89
N SER A 104 4.17 21.52 -12.21
CA SER A 104 4.89 20.42 -12.86
C SER A 104 4.42 19.04 -12.39
N PHE A 105 4.59 18.71 -11.10
CA PHE A 105 4.38 17.35 -10.60
C PHE A 105 2.91 16.89 -10.71
N VAL A 106 1.97 17.68 -10.19
CA VAL A 106 0.53 17.36 -10.22
C VAL A 106 0.00 17.23 -11.65
N PRO A 107 0.26 18.18 -12.58
CA PRO A 107 -0.15 18.05 -13.97
C PRO A 107 0.40 16.82 -14.67
N LEU A 108 1.67 16.45 -14.42
CA LEU A 108 2.27 15.23 -14.97
C LEU A 108 1.53 13.99 -14.47
N ILE A 109 1.38 13.85 -13.15
CA ILE A 109 0.72 12.67 -12.58
C ILE A 109 -0.72 12.59 -13.05
N ASN A 110 -1.44 13.70 -13.16
CA ASN A 110 -2.82 13.69 -13.64
C ASN A 110 -2.96 13.18 -15.10
N LYS A 111 -1.90 13.31 -15.90
CA LYS A 111 -1.82 12.75 -17.25
C LYS A 111 -1.23 11.34 -17.30
N ALA A 112 -1.16 10.62 -16.18
CA ALA A 112 -0.55 9.28 -16.10
C ALA A 112 -1.01 8.29 -17.19
N ALA A 113 -2.25 8.38 -17.66
CA ALA A 113 -2.76 7.52 -18.74
C ALA A 113 -2.00 7.68 -20.08
N THR A 114 -1.40 8.85 -20.33
CA THR A 114 -0.62 9.14 -21.54
C THR A 114 0.88 8.94 -21.33
N LEU A 115 1.31 8.66 -20.11
CA LEU A 115 2.71 8.56 -19.70
C LEU A 115 3.16 7.10 -19.60
N ASN A 116 4.44 6.85 -19.89
CA ASN A 116 5.05 5.56 -19.59
C ASN A 116 5.17 5.39 -18.06
N ARG A 117 4.84 4.20 -17.54
CA ARG A 117 5.00 3.83 -16.13
C ARG A 117 6.42 4.06 -15.61
N GLU A 118 7.43 3.75 -16.41
CA GLU A 118 8.83 3.99 -16.03
C GLU A 118 9.12 5.48 -15.84
N MET A 119 8.55 6.33 -16.69
CA MET A 119 8.69 7.77 -16.60
C MET A 119 8.02 8.33 -15.33
N LEU A 120 6.82 7.84 -15.00
CA LEU A 120 6.13 8.21 -13.75
C LEU A 120 6.94 7.83 -12.50
N ASN A 121 7.60 6.67 -12.52
CA ASN A 121 8.48 6.24 -11.44
C ASN A 121 9.70 7.18 -11.32
N GLN A 122 10.39 7.48 -12.42
CA GLN A 122 11.55 8.37 -12.42
C GLN A 122 11.21 9.79 -11.96
N VAL A 123 10.04 10.31 -12.37
CA VAL A 123 9.52 11.62 -11.90
C VAL A 123 9.24 11.58 -10.40
N SER A 124 8.59 10.53 -9.92
CA SER A 124 8.28 10.34 -8.50
C SER A 124 9.53 10.23 -7.65
N GLU A 125 10.50 9.41 -8.06
CA GLU A 125 11.81 9.24 -7.41
C GLU A 125 12.56 10.58 -7.35
N SER A 126 12.65 11.29 -8.48
CA SER A 126 13.33 12.60 -8.53
C SER A 126 12.69 13.62 -7.59
N PHE A 127 11.37 13.61 -7.43
CA PHE A 127 10.67 14.50 -6.51
C PHE A 127 10.89 14.10 -5.04
N ILE A 128 10.78 12.80 -4.73
CA ILE A 128 11.03 12.24 -3.40
C ILE A 128 12.46 12.55 -2.94
N ASP A 129 13.44 12.41 -3.83
CA ASP A 129 14.84 12.72 -3.52
C ASP A 129 15.02 14.19 -3.12
N VAL A 130 14.36 15.12 -3.82
CA VAL A 130 14.38 16.56 -3.46
C VAL A 130 13.82 16.76 -2.07
N VAL A 131 12.63 16.19 -1.80
CA VAL A 131 11.95 16.36 -0.51
C VAL A 131 12.79 15.80 0.63
N THR A 132 13.42 14.65 0.40
CA THR A 132 14.26 13.93 1.36
C THR A 132 15.55 14.70 1.65
N GLU A 133 16.31 15.07 0.62
CA GLU A 133 17.60 15.78 0.77
C GLU A 133 17.44 17.18 1.36
N THR A 134 16.35 17.87 1.03
CA THR A 134 16.09 19.24 1.51
C THR A 134 15.24 19.27 2.78
N ASN A 135 14.82 18.10 3.28
CA ASN A 135 13.93 17.92 4.43
C ASN A 135 12.67 18.80 4.36
N SER A 136 12.04 18.81 3.18
CA SER A 136 10.90 19.67 2.83
C SER A 136 9.53 19.03 3.10
N TRP A 137 9.48 18.01 3.97
CA TRP A 137 8.25 17.29 4.35
C TRP A 137 7.08 18.20 4.76
N PRO A 138 7.27 19.29 5.55
CA PRO A 138 6.16 20.17 5.91
C PRO A 138 5.49 20.87 4.72
N ILE A 139 6.22 21.09 3.63
CA ILE A 139 5.65 21.71 2.42
C ILE A 139 4.75 20.70 1.71
N VAL A 140 5.20 19.44 1.61
CA VAL A 140 4.43 18.33 1.05
C VAL A 140 3.16 18.08 1.88
N GLU A 141 3.30 18.11 3.20
CA GLU A 141 2.19 18.01 4.17
C GLU A 141 1.14 19.11 3.98
N ALA A 142 1.58 20.34 3.71
CA ALA A 142 0.68 21.48 3.57
C ALA A 142 0.08 21.61 2.16
N THR A 143 0.50 20.80 1.18
CA THR A 143 0.09 20.95 -0.22
C THR A 143 -0.38 19.63 -0.84
N LEU A 144 0.56 18.72 -1.13
CA LEU A 144 0.31 17.50 -1.89
C LEU A 144 -0.54 16.50 -1.10
N ILE A 145 -0.27 16.30 0.19
CA ILE A 145 -0.99 15.31 1.00
C ILE A 145 -2.50 15.63 1.11
N PRO A 146 -2.90 16.86 1.49
CA PRO A 146 -4.31 17.25 1.51
C PRO A 146 -4.97 17.05 0.14
N PHE A 147 -4.30 17.43 -0.94
CA PHE A 147 -4.83 17.27 -2.30
C PHE A 147 -5.10 15.81 -2.68
N CYS A 148 -4.17 14.90 -2.37
CA CYS A 148 -4.36 13.48 -2.61
C CYS A 148 -5.49 12.90 -1.75
N ILE A 149 -5.57 13.27 -0.47
CA ILE A 149 -6.67 12.83 0.41
C ILE A 149 -8.01 13.35 -0.09
N SER A 150 -8.12 14.64 -0.42
CA SER A 150 -9.34 15.24 -0.96
C SER A 150 -9.75 14.58 -2.29
N SER A 151 -8.80 14.26 -3.16
CA SER A 151 -9.08 13.54 -4.41
C SER A 151 -9.63 12.12 -4.17
N ALA A 152 -9.08 11.42 -3.18
CA ALA A 152 -9.54 10.08 -2.81
C ALA A 152 -10.94 10.10 -2.15
N LEU A 153 -11.18 11.07 -1.25
CA LEU A 153 -12.48 11.27 -0.61
C LEU A 153 -13.56 11.74 -1.59
N TYR A 154 -13.20 12.62 -2.53
CA TYR A 154 -14.11 13.07 -3.58
C TYR A 154 -14.59 11.90 -4.43
N SER A 155 -13.68 11.01 -4.85
CA SER A 155 -14.04 9.80 -5.60
C SER A 155 -14.99 8.91 -4.79
N THR A 156 -14.80 8.84 -3.47
CA THR A 156 -15.66 8.06 -2.57
C THR A 156 -17.06 8.67 -2.43
N SER A 157 -17.18 10.00 -2.35
CA SER A 157 -18.47 10.70 -2.19
C SER A 157 -19.27 10.84 -3.49
N VAL A 158 -18.60 10.98 -4.64
CA VAL A 158 -19.26 11.00 -5.96
C VAL A 158 -19.89 9.66 -6.28
N LEU A 159 -19.22 8.53 -6.00
CA LEU A 159 -19.81 7.21 -6.19
C LEU A 159 -21.01 6.95 -5.27
N GLN A 160 -20.97 7.45 -4.02
CA GLN A 160 -22.13 7.39 -3.14
C GLN A 160 -23.34 8.16 -3.70
N ASN A 161 -23.15 9.27 -4.42
CA ASN A 161 -24.27 10.02 -5.00
C ASN A 161 -24.83 9.38 -6.27
N VAL A 162 -24.04 8.60 -7.02
CA VAL A 162 -24.50 7.89 -8.22
C VAL A 162 -25.23 6.58 -7.89
N GLU A 163 -24.85 5.89 -6.80
CA GLU A 163 -25.50 4.63 -6.39
C GLU A 163 -26.81 4.79 -5.57
N LEU A 164 -27.15 6.01 -5.15
CA LEU A 164 -28.23 6.25 -4.17
C LEU A 164 -29.46 6.98 -4.72
N ASP A 165 -29.65 7.04 -6.04
CA ASP A 165 -30.91 7.48 -6.66
C ASP A 165 -32.08 6.49 -6.43
N THR A 166 -31.96 5.52 -5.51
CA THR A 166 -33.05 4.58 -5.18
C THR A 166 -33.30 4.27 -3.71
N PHE A 167 -32.52 4.75 -2.72
CA PHE A 167 -32.88 4.51 -1.31
C PHE A 167 -32.49 5.68 -0.40
N GLU A 168 -33.48 6.53 -0.15
CA GLU A 168 -33.47 7.60 0.84
C GLU A 168 -33.63 7.02 2.25
N VAL A 169 -32.54 6.62 2.93
CA VAL A 169 -32.55 6.40 4.39
C VAL A 169 -31.22 6.82 5.02
N ASP A 170 -31.29 7.93 5.76
CA ASP A 170 -30.47 8.35 6.91
C ASP A 170 -28.91 8.29 6.80
N ARG A 171 -28.37 9.28 6.08
CA ARG A 171 -26.94 9.42 5.70
C ARG A 171 -26.02 10.11 6.74
N ARG A 172 -26.43 10.34 7.99
CA ARG A 172 -25.61 11.10 8.96
C ARG A 172 -25.20 10.36 10.23
N SER A 173 -25.65 9.12 10.42
CA SER A 173 -25.60 8.46 11.74
C SER A 173 -24.82 7.13 11.78
N PHE A 174 -24.36 6.58 10.66
CA PHE A 174 -23.73 5.25 10.63
C PHE A 174 -22.20 5.21 10.45
N ILE A 175 -21.54 6.35 10.25
CA ILE A 175 -20.09 6.44 9.99
C ILE A 175 -19.39 7.21 11.10
N LEU A 176 -19.57 6.83 12.37
CA LEU A 176 -18.82 7.48 13.45
C LEU A 176 -18.73 6.60 14.71
N GLY A 177 -17.69 5.77 14.76
CA GLY A 177 -17.26 5.08 16.00
C GLY A 177 -16.29 5.90 16.85
N SER A 178 -16.08 7.18 16.52
CA SER A 178 -15.19 8.09 17.25
C SER A 178 -15.83 9.48 17.31
N ASN A 179 -16.13 9.98 18.51
CA ASN A 179 -16.72 11.32 18.74
C ASN A 179 -15.79 12.49 18.35
N VAL A 180 -14.74 12.24 17.58
CA VAL A 180 -13.82 13.26 17.08
C VAL A 180 -14.23 13.59 15.64
N PRO A 181 -14.60 14.84 15.31
CA PRO A 181 -14.87 15.23 13.94
C PRO A 181 -13.62 14.97 13.10
N VAL A 182 -13.71 13.97 12.21
CA VAL A 182 -12.65 13.68 11.25
C VAL A 182 -12.55 14.90 10.34
N HIS A 183 -11.44 15.61 10.46
CA HIS A 183 -11.15 16.77 9.64
C HIS A 183 -10.95 16.29 8.19
N GLU A 184 -11.89 16.57 7.31
CA GLU A 184 -11.59 16.59 5.87
C GLU A 184 -10.49 17.63 5.68
N PRO A 185 -9.29 17.26 5.18
CA PRO A 185 -8.30 18.25 4.78
C PRO A 185 -8.97 19.15 3.74
N ARG A 186 -9.43 20.34 4.17
CA ARG A 186 -10.10 21.26 3.27
C ARG A 186 -9.03 21.95 2.45
N MET A 187 -8.94 21.52 1.20
CA MET A 187 -8.20 22.22 0.17
C MET A 187 -8.89 23.55 -0.15
N ASP A 188 -8.11 24.53 -0.58
CA ASP A 188 -8.64 25.81 -1.02
C ASP A 188 -9.46 25.63 -2.31
N ASP A 189 -10.68 26.20 -2.34
CA ASP A 189 -11.65 26.07 -3.43
C ASP A 189 -11.07 26.54 -4.78
N GLN A 190 -10.14 27.50 -4.75
CA GLN A 190 -9.46 28.00 -5.95
C GLN A 190 -8.49 26.95 -6.52
N THR A 191 -7.76 26.23 -5.67
CA THR A 191 -6.80 25.22 -6.12
C THR A 191 -7.52 24.00 -6.72
N MET A 192 -8.70 23.65 -6.20
CA MET A 192 -9.55 22.60 -6.79
C MET A 192 -10.08 22.99 -8.17
N LYS A 193 -10.41 24.26 -8.39
CA LYS A 193 -10.85 24.75 -9.72
C LYS A 193 -9.72 24.73 -10.74
N ASP A 194 -8.50 25.07 -10.32
CA ASP A 194 -7.37 25.25 -11.23
C ASP A 194 -6.73 23.91 -11.65
N TYR A 195 -6.74 22.89 -10.78
CA TYR A 195 -6.05 21.62 -11.02
C TYR A 195 -6.96 20.39 -11.09
N GLY A 196 -8.25 20.53 -10.75
CA GLY A 196 -9.19 19.42 -10.70
C GLY A 196 -8.86 18.43 -9.58
N PHE A 197 -9.21 17.16 -9.76
CA PHE A 197 -8.89 16.06 -8.83
C PHE A 197 -8.04 15.01 -9.51
N LEU A 198 -7.17 14.35 -8.75
CA LEU A 198 -6.48 13.16 -9.22
C LEU A 198 -7.43 11.97 -9.31
N GLN A 199 -7.18 11.10 -10.27
CA GLN A 199 -7.82 9.78 -10.28
C GLN A 199 -7.46 9.02 -9.02
N LEU A 200 -8.43 8.29 -8.46
CA LEU A 200 -8.29 7.59 -7.19
C LEU A 200 -7.04 6.70 -7.08
N PRO A 201 -6.68 5.84 -8.06
CA PRO A 201 -5.48 5.03 -7.96
C PRO A 201 -4.19 5.86 -7.86
N LEU A 202 -4.13 6.99 -8.56
CA LEU A 202 -2.97 7.89 -8.55
C LEU A 202 -2.85 8.62 -7.21
N ALA A 203 -3.97 9.12 -6.68
CA ALA A 203 -4.00 9.74 -5.36
C ALA A 203 -3.50 8.76 -4.29
N CYS A 204 -4.00 7.52 -4.29
CA CYS A 204 -3.55 6.49 -3.35
C CYS A 204 -2.08 6.09 -3.58
N HIS A 205 -1.64 6.01 -4.84
CA HIS A 205 -0.27 5.70 -5.17
C HIS A 205 0.71 6.77 -4.66
N VAL A 206 0.40 8.07 -4.88
CA VAL A 206 1.21 9.18 -4.38
C VAL A 206 1.28 9.16 -2.85
N LEU A 207 0.17 8.93 -2.16
CA LEU A 207 0.17 8.78 -0.70
C LEU A 207 1.06 7.62 -0.24
N ALA A 208 0.99 6.49 -0.94
CA ALA A 208 1.78 5.31 -0.60
C ALA A 208 3.28 5.52 -0.77
N ILE A 209 3.72 6.07 -1.91
CA ILE A 209 5.15 6.34 -2.16
C ILE A 209 5.71 7.41 -1.22
N MET A 210 4.90 8.39 -0.80
CA MET A 210 5.32 9.40 0.17
C MET A 210 5.56 8.80 1.55
N LEU A 211 4.68 7.89 1.99
CA LEU A 211 4.84 7.19 3.25
C LEU A 211 6.05 6.25 3.20
N ASP A 212 6.19 5.47 2.14
CA ASP A 212 7.34 4.58 1.94
C ASP A 212 8.67 5.34 1.95
N ALA A 213 8.73 6.46 1.23
CA ALA A 213 9.91 7.32 1.17
C ALA A 213 10.33 7.87 2.54
N VAL A 214 9.39 8.39 3.33
CA VAL A 214 9.73 8.95 4.63
C VAL A 214 10.15 7.86 5.63
N LEU A 215 9.56 6.65 5.53
CA LEU A 215 9.98 5.50 6.32
C LEU A 215 11.40 5.04 5.96
N CYS A 216 11.74 4.98 4.67
CA CYS A 216 13.08 4.62 4.20
C CYS A 216 14.15 5.65 4.62
N ASN A 217 13.84 6.96 4.56
CA ASN A 217 14.76 8.02 4.98
C ASN A 217 15.21 7.88 6.44
N ARG A 218 14.38 7.28 7.30
CA ARG A 218 14.71 7.02 8.71
C ARG A 218 15.72 5.88 8.89
N GLN A 219 15.76 4.91 7.97
CA GLN A 219 16.59 3.71 8.08
C GLN A 219 18.05 3.95 7.68
N VAL A 220 18.37 5.06 7.00
CA VAL A 220 19.73 5.41 6.61
C VAL A 220 20.47 6.07 7.78
N PRO A 221 21.61 5.52 8.24
CA PRO A 221 22.42 6.18 9.27
C PRO A 221 22.86 7.55 8.76
N GLN A 222 22.43 8.63 9.43
CA GLN A 222 22.89 9.97 9.07
C GLN A 222 24.39 10.10 9.41
N THR A 223 25.25 9.79 8.44
CA THR A 223 26.69 10.01 8.51
C THR A 223 27.00 11.48 8.27
N SER A 224 26.56 12.38 9.15
CA SER A 224 26.97 13.80 9.11
C SER A 224 26.66 14.48 10.44
N ASP A 225 27.71 14.70 11.22
CA ASP A 225 27.69 15.19 12.60
C ASP A 225 27.39 16.70 12.74
N LYS A 226 26.67 17.32 11.80
CA LYS A 226 26.39 18.77 11.83
C LYS A 226 24.96 19.11 11.37
N VAL A 227 24.15 19.54 12.35
CA VAL A 227 22.94 20.42 12.24
C VAL A 227 21.53 19.79 12.03
N VAL A 228 21.30 18.48 12.23
CA VAL A 228 19.98 17.86 11.89
C VAL A 228 19.06 17.55 13.09
N SER A 229 19.07 18.32 14.18
CA SER A 229 18.09 18.10 15.27
C SER A 229 16.66 18.51 14.84
N ASN A 230 16.51 19.65 14.18
CA ASN A 230 15.19 20.17 13.75
C ASN A 230 14.68 19.50 12.47
N GLY A 231 15.55 18.86 11.69
CA GLY A 231 15.17 18.21 10.44
C GLY A 231 14.45 16.89 10.69
N CYS A 232 15.05 16.04 11.53
CA CYS A 232 14.52 14.74 11.93
C CYS A 232 13.14 14.85 12.58
N GLN A 233 12.95 15.82 13.47
CA GLN A 233 11.66 16.03 14.15
C GLN A 233 10.51 16.34 13.17
N LYS A 234 10.76 17.15 12.14
CA LYS A 234 9.75 17.49 11.13
C LYS A 234 9.36 16.29 10.26
N ALA A 235 10.32 15.42 9.93
CA ALA A 235 10.05 14.19 9.19
C ALA A 235 9.23 13.20 10.05
N GLU A 236 9.50 13.13 11.35
CA GLU A 236 8.75 12.29 12.29
C GLU A 236 7.31 12.80 12.47
N GLU A 237 7.11 14.10 12.71
CA GLU A 237 5.78 14.72 12.78
C GLU A 237 4.96 14.47 11.50
N PHE A 238 5.59 14.63 10.33
CA PHE A 238 4.98 14.32 9.04
C PHE A 238 4.59 12.83 8.93
N THR A 239 5.51 11.92 9.30
CA THR A 239 5.29 10.47 9.22
C THR A 239 4.09 10.06 10.06
N VAL A 240 4.05 10.51 11.33
CA VAL A 240 2.98 10.18 12.27
C VAL A 240 1.62 10.63 11.74
N LYS A 241 1.54 11.87 11.23
CA LYS A 241 0.30 12.42 10.68
C LYS A 241 -0.12 11.72 9.38
N LEU A 242 0.83 11.41 8.50
CA LEU A 242 0.55 10.72 7.25
C LEU A 242 0.04 9.29 7.49
N ILE A 243 0.63 8.56 8.44
CA ILE A 243 0.14 7.23 8.85
C ILE A 243 -1.31 7.34 9.32
N TRP A 244 -1.61 8.32 10.17
CA TRP A 244 -2.97 8.54 10.67
C TRP A 244 -3.98 8.84 9.58
N ASP A 245 -3.65 9.77 8.68
CA ASP A 245 -4.53 10.18 7.59
C ASP A 245 -4.81 9.01 6.65
N ILE A 246 -3.76 8.27 6.26
CA ILE A 246 -3.88 7.12 5.36
C ILE A 246 -4.61 5.94 6.04
N CYS A 247 -4.43 5.72 7.35
CA CYS A 247 -5.19 4.72 8.12
C CYS A 247 -6.69 5.02 8.11
N ASN A 248 -7.07 6.26 8.44
CA ASN A 248 -8.47 6.66 8.47
C ASN A 248 -9.10 6.63 7.07
N LEU A 249 -8.36 7.09 6.04
CA LEU A 249 -8.79 7.01 4.65
C LEU A 249 -9.03 5.56 4.21
N SER A 250 -8.10 4.65 4.56
CA SER A 250 -8.22 3.24 4.20
C SER A 250 -9.40 2.55 4.89
N GLU A 251 -9.61 2.80 6.18
CA GLU A 251 -10.78 2.29 6.91
C GLU A 251 -12.09 2.70 6.21
N GLN A 252 -12.19 3.96 5.79
CA GLN A 252 -13.35 4.44 5.06
C GLN A 252 -13.49 3.76 3.70
N MET A 253 -12.42 3.72 2.90
CA MET A 253 -12.43 3.17 1.53
C MET A 253 -12.77 1.68 1.47
N LEU A 254 -12.40 0.90 2.49
CA LEU A 254 -12.64 -0.56 2.54
C LEU A 254 -14.11 -0.96 2.58
N LEU A 255 -15.01 -0.07 3.00
CA LEU A 255 -16.46 -0.34 3.05
C LEU A 255 -17.25 0.39 1.95
N GLN A 256 -16.56 0.89 0.93
CA GLN A 256 -17.13 1.68 -0.15
C GLN A 256 -17.18 0.86 -1.45
N SER A 257 -17.23 1.53 -2.60
CA SER A 257 -17.24 0.91 -3.92
C SER A 257 -16.04 -0.02 -4.17
N SER A 258 -16.17 -0.92 -5.15
CA SER A 258 -15.11 -1.88 -5.47
C SER A 258 -13.78 -1.22 -5.87
N ASP A 259 -13.82 -0.06 -6.54
CA ASP A 259 -12.63 0.70 -6.92
C ASP A 259 -11.93 1.30 -5.69
N CYS A 260 -12.70 1.86 -4.75
CA CYS A 260 -12.18 2.34 -3.48
C CYS A 260 -11.53 1.22 -2.67
N ARG A 261 -12.21 0.08 -2.53
CA ARG A 261 -11.65 -1.09 -1.84
C ARG A 261 -10.38 -1.58 -2.50
N SER A 262 -10.37 -1.71 -3.83
CA SER A 262 -9.20 -2.15 -4.59
C SER A 262 -8.01 -1.21 -4.38
N CYS A 263 -8.22 0.11 -4.41
CA CYS A 263 -7.14 1.07 -4.18
C CYS A 263 -6.59 1.01 -2.74
N ALA A 264 -7.46 0.87 -1.74
CA ALA A 264 -7.04 0.71 -0.36
C ALA A 264 -6.21 -0.58 -0.17
N ILE A 265 -6.68 -1.71 -0.73
CA ILE A 265 -6.01 -3.01 -0.63
C ILE A 265 -4.67 -3.03 -1.36
N CYS A 266 -4.60 -2.47 -2.56
CA CYS A 266 -3.43 -2.58 -3.43
C CYS A 266 -2.36 -1.52 -3.14
N HIS A 267 -2.74 -0.32 -2.68
CA HIS A 267 -1.80 0.79 -2.50
C HIS A 267 -1.58 1.17 -1.04
N LEU A 268 -2.64 1.32 -0.24
CA LEU A 268 -2.54 1.90 1.09
C LEU A 268 -2.23 0.87 2.19
N LEU A 269 -2.97 -0.24 2.24
CA LEU A 269 -2.77 -1.27 3.28
C LEU A 269 -1.33 -1.82 3.35
N PRO A 270 -0.63 -2.11 2.24
CA PRO A 270 0.74 -2.61 2.31
C PRO A 270 1.68 -1.67 3.06
N VAL A 271 1.70 -0.38 2.67
CA VAL A 271 2.57 0.62 3.30
C VAL A 271 2.14 0.96 4.73
N ILE A 272 0.84 0.90 5.05
CA ILE A 272 0.36 1.05 6.43
C ILE A 272 0.88 -0.09 7.30
N PHE A 273 0.73 -1.34 6.84
CA PHE A 273 1.15 -2.49 7.62
C PHE A 273 2.66 -2.48 7.86
N GLU A 274 3.44 -2.11 6.85
CA GLU A 274 4.88 -1.87 6.99
C GLU A 274 5.19 -0.77 8.01
N ALA A 275 4.50 0.38 7.94
CA ALA A 275 4.67 1.47 8.89
C ALA A 275 4.38 1.04 10.34
N LEU A 276 3.32 0.26 10.56
CA LEU A 276 2.87 -0.20 11.86
C LEU A 276 3.74 -1.32 12.47
N ILE A 277 4.61 -1.96 11.67
CA ILE A 277 5.67 -2.82 12.23
C ILE A 277 6.63 -1.98 13.05
N SER A 278 6.99 -0.78 12.58
CA SER A 278 7.93 0.12 13.27
C SER A 278 7.25 1.11 14.24
N HIS A 279 5.95 1.38 14.07
CA HIS A 279 5.19 2.36 14.86
C HIS A 279 4.01 1.67 15.56
N HIS A 280 4.26 1.11 16.74
CA HIS A 280 3.24 0.35 17.48
C HIS A 280 2.12 1.20 18.08
N SER A 281 2.45 2.42 18.50
CA SER A 281 1.52 3.39 19.08
C SER A 281 1.97 4.79 18.68
N LEU A 282 1.02 5.62 18.26
CA LEU A 282 1.26 6.96 17.74
C LEU A 282 0.32 7.93 18.45
N GLU A 283 0.90 8.88 19.18
CA GLU A 283 0.14 9.99 19.76
C GLU A 283 0.19 11.20 18.82
N ILE A 284 -0.97 11.77 18.53
CA ILE A 284 -1.15 12.84 17.54
C ILE A 284 -1.99 13.93 18.16
N SER A 285 -1.53 15.18 18.06
CA SER A 285 -2.35 16.32 18.45
C SER A 285 -3.10 16.86 17.23
N ILE A 286 -4.42 16.71 17.23
CA ILE A 286 -5.30 17.26 16.19
C ILE A 286 -6.07 18.42 16.81
N GLN A 287 -5.78 19.65 16.38
CA GLN A 287 -6.42 20.87 16.91
C GLN A 287 -6.38 20.95 18.45
N GLY A 288 -5.26 20.51 19.05
CA GLY A 288 -5.08 20.50 20.50
C GLY A 288 -5.68 19.28 21.24
N HIS A 289 -6.33 18.35 20.55
CA HIS A 289 -6.81 17.08 21.12
C HIS A 289 -5.81 15.96 20.86
N ALA A 290 -5.35 15.29 21.91
CA ALA A 290 -4.51 14.11 21.81
C ALA A 290 -5.35 12.91 21.31
N CYS A 291 -5.02 12.41 20.13
CA CYS A 291 -5.56 11.21 19.53
C CYS A 291 -4.47 10.14 19.55
N ASN A 292 -4.82 8.89 19.90
CA ASN A 292 -3.88 7.77 19.86
C ASN A 292 -4.29 6.78 18.76
N LEU A 293 -3.37 6.46 17.87
CA LEU A 293 -3.45 5.35 16.94
C LEU A 293 -2.49 4.26 17.37
N SER A 294 -3.05 3.17 17.89
CA SER A 294 -2.28 1.94 18.12
C SER A 294 -2.47 0.95 16.99
N ARG A 295 -1.42 0.17 16.71
CA ARG A 295 -1.43 -0.96 15.77
C ARG A 295 -2.63 -1.87 16.05
N ASN A 296 -2.84 -2.25 17.32
CA ASN A 296 -3.93 -3.13 17.72
C ASN A 296 -5.31 -2.53 17.42
N CYS A 297 -5.51 -1.23 17.69
CA CYS A 297 -6.77 -0.54 17.40
C CYS A 297 -7.07 -0.54 15.89
N PHE A 298 -6.07 -0.23 15.07
CA PHE A 298 -6.22 -0.24 13.62
C PHE A 298 -6.50 -1.64 13.07
N LEU A 299 -5.74 -2.66 13.51
CA LEU A 299 -5.95 -4.04 13.09
C LEU A 299 -7.34 -4.56 13.48
N MET A 300 -7.85 -4.15 14.65
CA MET A 300 -9.22 -4.46 15.07
C MET A 300 -10.26 -3.81 14.13
N LYS A 301 -10.04 -2.57 13.68
CA LYS A 301 -10.90 -1.88 12.70
C LYS A 301 -10.88 -2.59 11.34
N ILE A 302 -9.69 -2.99 10.87
CA ILE A 302 -9.54 -3.78 9.63
C ILE A 302 -10.30 -5.11 9.75
N TRP A 303 -10.16 -5.81 10.86
CA TRP A 303 -10.91 -7.04 11.09
C TRP A 303 -12.42 -6.82 11.08
N LYS A 304 -12.91 -5.76 11.74
CA LYS A 304 -14.34 -5.37 11.67
C LYS A 304 -14.79 -5.10 10.23
N CYS A 305 -13.95 -4.50 9.40
CA CYS A 305 -14.24 -4.30 7.98
C CYS A 305 -14.34 -5.64 7.24
N CYS A 306 -13.39 -6.56 7.43
CA CYS A 306 -13.44 -7.91 6.85
C CYS A 306 -14.74 -8.65 7.23
N LYS A 307 -15.15 -8.60 8.51
CA LYS A 307 -16.41 -9.22 8.96
C LYS A 307 -17.64 -8.70 8.21
N LYS A 308 -17.70 -7.39 7.95
CA LYS A 308 -18.76 -6.80 7.12
C LYS A 308 -18.66 -7.27 5.67
N LEU A 309 -17.47 -7.23 5.08
CA LEU A 309 -17.24 -7.63 3.69
C LEU A 309 -17.61 -9.10 3.41
N PHE A 310 -17.36 -10.02 4.35
CA PHE A 310 -17.80 -11.42 4.24
C PHE A 310 -19.32 -11.57 4.11
N SER A 311 -20.10 -10.57 4.51
CA SER A 311 -21.57 -10.57 4.43
C SER A 311 -22.15 -9.87 3.19
N PHE A 312 -21.35 -9.16 2.40
CA PHE A 312 -21.86 -8.27 1.34
C PHE A 312 -21.96 -8.91 -0.06
N GLY A 313 -21.12 -9.89 -0.39
CA GLY A 313 -21.15 -10.49 -1.73
C GLY A 313 -19.91 -11.33 -2.03
N THR A 314 -19.83 -11.91 -3.23
CA THR A 314 -18.67 -12.72 -3.66
C THR A 314 -17.43 -11.87 -3.89
N LEU A 315 -17.58 -10.68 -4.49
CA LEU A 315 -16.48 -9.75 -4.73
C LEU A 315 -15.91 -9.22 -3.41
N GLU A 316 -16.78 -8.78 -2.50
CA GLU A 316 -16.41 -8.28 -1.16
C GLU A 316 -15.76 -9.38 -0.31
N ARG A 317 -16.28 -10.61 -0.38
CA ARG A 317 -15.69 -11.78 0.28
C ARG A 317 -14.28 -12.05 -0.23
N ARG A 318 -14.04 -11.96 -1.55
CA ARG A 318 -12.70 -12.08 -2.14
C ARG A 318 -11.78 -10.96 -1.66
N ASP A 319 -12.27 -9.73 -1.58
CA ASP A 319 -11.51 -8.60 -1.06
C ASP A 319 -11.14 -8.80 0.43
N ALA A 320 -12.06 -9.33 1.24
CA ALA A 320 -11.80 -9.68 2.64
C ALA A 320 -10.68 -10.73 2.78
N TYR A 321 -10.69 -11.78 1.96
CA TYR A 321 -9.58 -12.75 1.95
C TYR A 321 -8.26 -12.12 1.48
N ARG A 322 -8.27 -11.19 0.51
CA ARG A 322 -7.07 -10.44 0.13
C ARG A 322 -6.51 -9.62 1.28
N ILE A 323 -7.36 -8.92 2.03
CA ILE A 323 -6.97 -8.14 3.22
C ILE A 323 -6.35 -9.06 4.28
N LEU A 324 -6.99 -10.20 4.58
CA LEU A 324 -6.45 -11.16 5.55
C LEU A 324 -5.12 -11.75 5.08
N SER A 325 -4.97 -12.06 3.79
CA SER A 325 -3.71 -12.53 3.22
C SER A 325 -2.61 -11.49 3.41
N LEU A 326 -2.90 -10.20 3.14
CA LEU A 326 -1.96 -9.10 3.39
C LEU A 326 -1.61 -9.02 4.88
N TYR A 327 -2.60 -9.02 5.76
CA TYR A 327 -2.39 -9.01 7.22
C TYR A 327 -1.39 -10.10 7.66
N PHE A 328 -1.59 -11.35 7.22
CA PHE A 328 -0.69 -12.44 7.59
C PHE A 328 0.68 -12.40 6.87
N CYS A 329 0.84 -11.65 5.78
CA CYS A 329 2.16 -11.40 5.21
C CYS A 329 3.03 -10.55 6.14
N PHE A 330 2.44 -9.55 6.81
CA PHE A 330 3.16 -8.63 7.69
C PHE A 330 3.19 -9.09 9.16
N PHE A 331 2.11 -9.70 9.67
CA PHE A 331 1.93 -10.02 11.10
C PHE A 331 1.80 -11.52 11.40
N SER A 332 2.34 -12.40 10.53
CA SER A 332 2.28 -13.87 10.73
C SER A 332 2.96 -14.34 12.03
N HIS A 333 3.94 -13.57 12.50
CA HIS A 333 4.60 -13.80 13.77
C HIS A 333 4.09 -12.75 14.75
N ASN A 334 3.47 -13.18 15.87
CA ASN A 334 3.58 -12.37 17.09
C ASN A 334 5.07 -12.41 17.42
N GLU A 335 5.86 -11.53 16.82
CA GLU A 335 7.19 -11.29 17.31
C GLU A 335 7.01 -10.70 18.70
N GLU A 336 7.47 -11.45 19.69
CA GLU A 336 8.25 -10.88 20.77
C GLU A 336 9.39 -10.07 20.13
N LEU A 337 9.09 -8.87 19.62
CA LEU A 337 10.08 -7.84 19.32
C LEU A 337 10.60 -7.36 20.67
N GLY A 338 11.46 -8.19 21.27
CA GLY A 338 12.26 -7.86 22.43
C GLY A 338 13.23 -6.74 22.05
N GLY A 339 12.78 -5.50 22.21
CA GLY A 339 13.57 -4.29 22.10
C GLY A 339 13.16 -3.36 23.22
N ALA A 340 14.06 -3.18 24.19
CA ALA A 340 13.85 -2.42 25.42
C ALA A 340 13.27 -1.01 25.18
N GLY A 341 12.06 -0.77 25.68
CA GLY A 341 11.44 0.55 25.69
C GLY A 341 10.00 0.43 26.18
N MET A 342 9.75 0.94 27.39
CA MET A 342 8.50 0.85 28.16
C MET A 342 7.20 1.21 27.40
N CYS A 343 6.10 0.60 27.86
CA CYS A 343 4.66 0.85 27.59
C CYS A 343 4.11 0.17 26.31
N ASP A 344 3.15 -0.75 26.35
CA ASP A 344 1.87 -0.72 27.09
C ASP A 344 1.40 -2.14 27.42
N ASP A 345 0.81 -2.32 28.60
CA ASP A 345 0.32 -3.58 29.20
C ASP A 345 -1.01 -4.05 28.55
N GLY A 346 -1.19 -3.79 27.26
CA GLY A 346 -2.40 -4.08 26.51
C GLY A 346 -2.30 -5.40 25.74
N GLU A 347 -3.27 -6.29 25.93
CA GLU A 347 -3.39 -7.54 25.17
C GLU A 347 -3.15 -7.30 23.67
N GLU A 348 -2.17 -8.01 23.09
CA GLU A 348 -1.89 -7.94 21.67
C GLU A 348 -3.11 -8.44 20.89
N PHE A 349 -3.60 -7.65 19.92
CA PHE A 349 -4.76 -8.03 19.13
C PHE A 349 -4.44 -9.27 18.28
N ASP A 350 -4.99 -10.42 18.69
CA ASP A 350 -4.85 -11.67 17.95
C ASP A 350 -6.16 -12.02 17.22
N ILE A 351 -6.15 -11.88 15.89
CA ILE A 351 -7.27 -12.28 15.04
C ILE A 351 -7.62 -13.77 15.18
N LYS A 352 -6.64 -14.63 15.52
CA LYS A 352 -6.83 -16.08 15.68
C LYS A 352 -7.61 -16.42 16.95
N ALA A 353 -7.72 -15.49 17.90
CA ALA A 353 -8.54 -15.67 19.10
C ALA A 353 -10.05 -15.53 18.79
N ASP A 354 -10.41 -14.81 17.71
CA ASP A 354 -11.80 -14.69 17.28
C ASP A 354 -12.26 -15.98 16.57
N LYS A 355 -13.37 -16.55 17.02
CA LYS A 355 -13.95 -17.76 16.41
C LYS A 355 -14.44 -17.48 14.97
N ASP A 356 -14.93 -16.26 14.71
CA ASP A 356 -15.42 -15.85 13.40
C ASP A 356 -14.32 -16.00 12.33
N PHE A 357 -13.06 -15.77 12.70
CA PHE A 357 -11.92 -15.96 11.81
C PHE A 357 -11.84 -17.42 11.31
N TRP A 358 -11.82 -18.39 12.21
CA TRP A 358 -11.73 -19.81 11.85
C TRP A 358 -12.94 -20.29 11.05
N ASP A 359 -14.14 -19.80 11.38
CA ASP A 359 -15.36 -20.11 10.65
C ASP A 359 -15.31 -19.57 9.21
N GLU A 360 -14.77 -18.36 8.99
CA GLU A 360 -14.58 -17.81 7.64
C GLU A 360 -13.47 -18.50 6.86
N ILE A 361 -12.35 -18.90 7.49
CA ILE A 361 -11.34 -19.74 6.82
C ILE A 361 -11.95 -21.07 6.40
N LYS A 362 -12.71 -21.74 7.27
CA LYS A 362 -13.40 -22.99 6.92
C LYS A 362 -14.36 -22.81 5.74
N LYS A 363 -15.14 -21.72 5.69
CA LYS A 363 -16.01 -21.42 4.54
C LYS A 363 -15.20 -21.21 3.25
N GLY A 364 -14.06 -20.51 3.34
CA GLY A 364 -13.18 -20.22 2.20
C GLY A 364 -12.57 -21.47 1.57
N LEU A 365 -12.19 -22.47 2.37
CA LEU A 365 -11.65 -23.75 1.90
C LEU A 365 -12.66 -24.56 1.08
N VAL A 366 -13.96 -24.35 1.27
CA VAL A 366 -15.01 -25.06 0.52
C VAL A 366 -15.75 -24.16 -0.45
N ASP A 367 -15.17 -23.00 -0.76
CA ASP A 367 -15.77 -22.01 -1.67
C ASP A 367 -15.82 -22.54 -3.12
N LYS A 368 -16.79 -22.03 -3.88
CA LYS A 368 -16.96 -22.40 -5.29
C LYS A 368 -15.81 -21.86 -6.14
N GLU A 369 -15.32 -20.66 -5.82
CA GLU A 369 -14.21 -20.03 -6.54
C GLU A 369 -12.86 -20.63 -6.12
N SER A 370 -12.07 -21.10 -7.09
CA SER A 370 -10.74 -21.66 -6.82
C SER A 370 -9.76 -20.64 -6.25
N SER A 371 -9.88 -19.37 -6.65
CA SER A 371 -9.09 -18.26 -6.12
C SER A 371 -9.32 -18.07 -4.62
N VAL A 372 -10.57 -18.11 -4.16
CA VAL A 372 -10.94 -18.00 -2.74
C VAL A 372 -10.43 -19.20 -1.95
N ARG A 373 -10.59 -20.42 -2.48
CA ARG A 373 -10.03 -21.63 -1.86
C ARG A 373 -8.52 -21.54 -1.66
N LYS A 374 -7.79 -21.12 -2.70
CA LYS A 374 -6.33 -20.94 -2.65
C LYS A 374 -5.90 -19.87 -1.66
N GLN A 375 -6.59 -18.72 -1.64
CA GLN A 375 -6.30 -17.65 -0.67
C GLN A 375 -6.61 -18.09 0.77
N SER A 376 -7.73 -18.77 0.99
CA SER A 376 -8.11 -19.28 2.30
C SER A 376 -7.10 -20.32 2.83
N LEU A 377 -6.63 -21.22 1.96
CA LEU A 377 -5.55 -22.15 2.28
C LEU A 377 -4.24 -21.43 2.59
N HIS A 378 -3.89 -20.40 1.82
CA HIS A 378 -2.69 -19.59 2.08
C HIS A 378 -2.76 -18.92 3.45
N ILE A 379 -3.88 -18.31 3.80
CA ILE A 379 -4.11 -17.69 5.11
C ILE A 379 -4.02 -18.74 6.21
N LEU A 380 -4.65 -19.91 6.03
CA LEU A 380 -4.58 -21.01 7.00
C LEU A 380 -3.13 -21.43 7.26
N LYS A 381 -2.35 -21.64 6.19
CA LYS A 381 -0.92 -22.00 6.30
C LYS A 381 -0.14 -20.95 7.09
N LYS A 382 -0.34 -19.68 6.78
CA LYS A 382 0.33 -18.57 7.48
C LYS A 382 -0.10 -18.47 8.95
N ALA A 383 -1.39 -18.59 9.25
CA ALA A 383 -1.93 -18.53 10.61
C ALA A 383 -1.42 -19.67 11.50
N LEU A 384 -1.14 -20.85 10.92
CA LEU A 384 -0.66 -22.03 11.61
C LEU A 384 0.87 -22.14 11.69
N SER A 385 1.61 -21.31 10.94
CA SER A 385 3.08 -21.32 10.91
C SER A 385 3.68 -20.74 12.20
N LYS A 386 3.51 -21.44 13.32
CA LYS A 386 4.27 -21.30 14.56
C LYS A 386 4.70 -22.70 15.02
N ASN A 387 5.91 -23.10 14.64
CA ASN A 387 6.84 -23.92 15.42
C ASN A 387 8.10 -24.26 14.59
N GLY A 388 9.25 -23.75 15.05
CA GLY A 388 10.53 -24.46 15.08
C GLY A 388 11.08 -25.05 13.79
N ARG A 389 12.21 -24.49 13.35
CA ARG A 389 13.30 -25.21 12.69
C ARG A 389 13.60 -26.49 13.47
N GLY A 390 13.11 -27.64 13.01
CA GLY A 390 13.29 -28.94 13.65
C GLY A 390 13.31 -30.04 12.60
N ASN A 391 14.37 -30.83 12.61
CA ASN A 391 14.78 -31.82 11.60
C ASN A 391 13.69 -32.85 11.23
N PRO A 392 13.74 -33.43 10.02
CA PRO A 392 12.82 -34.48 9.62
C PRO A 392 13.18 -35.82 10.27
N THR A 393 12.19 -36.70 10.33
CA THR A 393 12.23 -38.14 10.66
C THR A 393 12.18 -38.47 12.16
N THR A 394 11.24 -39.30 12.64
CA THR A 394 11.23 -40.76 12.41
C THR A 394 9.84 -41.33 12.71
N ILE A 395 9.37 -42.28 11.90
CA ILE A 395 8.12 -43.04 12.11
C ILE A 395 8.36 -44.18 13.10
N PRO A 396 7.47 -44.40 14.10
CA PRO A 396 7.19 -45.76 14.56
C PRO A 396 5.71 -46.14 14.41
N LYS A 397 5.47 -47.31 13.81
CA LYS A 397 4.18 -47.99 13.71
C LYS A 397 3.87 -48.75 15.00
N THR A 398 2.72 -48.50 15.62
CA THR A 398 2.02 -49.53 16.42
C THR A 398 0.52 -49.28 16.46
N ILE A 399 -0.26 -50.30 16.08
CA ILE A 399 -1.74 -50.27 16.03
C ILE A 399 -2.29 -50.82 17.34
N SER A 400 -3.26 -50.15 17.97
CA SER A 400 -4.25 -50.83 18.83
C SER A 400 -5.60 -50.11 18.80
N SER A 401 -6.68 -50.90 18.79
CA SER A 401 -8.07 -50.46 18.58
C SER A 401 -8.79 -50.12 19.88
N GLY A 402 -9.42 -48.95 19.97
CA GLY A 402 -10.32 -48.55 21.05
C GLY A 402 -11.64 -47.97 20.51
N LYS A 403 -12.76 -48.45 21.08
CA LYS A 403 -14.14 -48.27 20.60
C LYS A 403 -14.72 -46.85 20.78
N ASP A 404 -15.62 -46.53 19.86
CA ASP A 404 -16.46 -45.33 19.76
C ASP A 404 -17.39 -45.07 20.96
N SER A 405 -17.69 -43.80 21.22
CA SER A 405 -18.99 -43.37 21.79
C SER A 405 -19.60 -42.25 20.96
N SER A 406 -20.86 -42.45 20.57
CA SER A 406 -21.62 -41.65 19.60
C SER A 406 -22.11 -40.30 20.12
N VAL A 407 -22.12 -39.28 19.25
CA VAL A 407 -23.04 -38.12 19.36
C VAL A 407 -23.74 -37.90 18.01
N ARG A 408 -25.03 -37.55 18.12
CA ARG A 408 -26.08 -37.56 17.09
C ARG A 408 -26.15 -36.21 16.36
N GLY A 409 -26.50 -36.24 15.06
CA GLY A 409 -26.82 -35.04 14.25
C GLY A 409 -26.16 -34.92 12.87
N ILE A 410 -25.47 -35.97 12.39
CA ILE A 410 -24.55 -35.88 11.24
C ILE A 410 -25.28 -36.10 9.90
N THR A 411 -25.14 -35.15 8.96
CA THR A 411 -25.71 -35.23 7.60
C THR A 411 -25.11 -36.41 6.80
N LYS A 412 -25.77 -36.90 5.73
CA LYS A 412 -25.24 -38.04 4.93
C LYS A 412 -23.83 -37.78 4.39
N ARG A 413 -23.56 -36.53 3.98
CA ARG A 413 -22.26 -36.08 3.46
C ARG A 413 -21.19 -36.09 4.55
N GLU A 414 -21.52 -35.59 5.73
CA GLU A 414 -20.63 -35.56 6.89
C GLU A 414 -20.39 -36.96 7.46
N ARG A 415 -21.36 -37.88 7.33
CA ARG A 415 -21.17 -39.31 7.64
C ARG A 415 -20.18 -39.99 6.68
N TRP A 416 -20.23 -39.65 5.40
CA TRP A 416 -19.26 -40.18 4.42
C TRP A 416 -17.87 -39.60 4.68
N ALA A 417 -17.77 -38.28 4.87
CA ALA A 417 -16.52 -37.60 5.23
C ALA A 417 -15.91 -38.17 6.52
N ASN A 418 -16.70 -38.42 7.57
CA ASN A 418 -16.21 -39.02 8.80
C ASN A 418 -15.79 -40.50 8.63
N LYS A 419 -16.46 -41.25 7.75
CA LYS A 419 -16.04 -42.63 7.42
C LYS A 419 -14.74 -42.66 6.64
N GLU A 420 -14.59 -41.76 5.67
CA GLU A 420 -13.38 -41.63 4.85
C GLU A 420 -12.21 -41.09 5.69
N ALA A 421 -12.44 -40.11 6.54
CA ALA A 421 -11.44 -39.63 7.50
C ALA A 421 -10.99 -40.78 8.43
N LYS A 422 -11.93 -41.56 8.97
CA LYS A 422 -11.60 -42.75 9.78
C LYS A 422 -10.84 -43.83 9.00
N SER A 423 -11.15 -44.07 7.71
CA SER A 423 -10.43 -45.06 6.89
C SER A 423 -8.99 -44.63 6.59
N LEU A 424 -8.76 -43.32 6.49
CA LEU A 424 -7.45 -42.70 6.30
C LEU A 424 -6.67 -42.50 7.63
N GLY A 425 -7.18 -43.02 8.76
CA GLY A 425 -6.53 -42.90 10.07
C GLY A 425 -6.69 -41.52 10.73
N VAL A 426 -7.44 -40.60 10.13
CA VAL A 426 -7.75 -39.28 10.68
C VAL A 426 -8.73 -39.45 11.84
N GLY A 427 -8.20 -39.41 13.07
CA GLY A 427 -8.95 -39.60 14.32
C GLY A 427 -8.41 -40.69 15.24
N GLN A 428 -7.49 -41.54 14.78
CA GLN A 428 -6.71 -42.42 15.65
C GLN A 428 -5.56 -41.63 16.26
N ILE A 429 -5.82 -40.98 17.38
CA ILE A 429 -4.77 -40.30 18.15
C ILE A 429 -4.23 -41.31 19.17
N CYS A 430 -2.90 -41.39 19.21
CA CYS A 430 -2.08 -42.13 20.17
C CYS A 430 -2.62 -42.10 21.60
N SER A 431 -2.38 -43.21 22.30
CA SER A 431 -2.60 -43.38 23.73
C SER A 431 -2.14 -42.17 24.54
N GLN A 432 -2.93 -41.83 25.55
CA GLN A 432 -2.63 -40.83 26.58
C GLN A 432 -1.28 -41.14 27.24
N HIS A 433 -0.17 -40.60 26.73
CA HIS A 433 1.03 -40.23 27.50
C HIS A 433 2.11 -39.43 26.74
N GLU A 434 1.94 -39.03 25.47
CA GLU A 434 2.90 -38.15 24.75
C GLU A 434 2.24 -36.88 24.18
N ILE A 435 1.47 -36.18 25.01
CA ILE A 435 0.64 -35.01 24.68
C ILE A 435 1.45 -33.75 25.08
N ALA A 436 1.66 -32.72 24.26
CA ALA A 436 0.56 -31.81 23.92
C ALA A 436 0.79 -30.87 22.72
N THR A 437 2.01 -30.65 22.24
CA THR A 437 2.28 -29.58 21.25
C THR A 437 2.43 -30.09 19.82
N ASN A 438 3.17 -31.19 19.63
CA ASN A 438 3.44 -31.73 18.29
C ASN A 438 2.21 -32.37 17.61
N SER A 439 1.26 -32.92 18.38
CA SER A 439 0.11 -33.63 17.80
C SER A 439 -0.91 -32.71 17.11
N ARG A 440 -1.05 -31.45 17.53
CA ARG A 440 -1.99 -30.50 16.89
C ARG A 440 -1.43 -29.98 15.58
N GLN A 441 -0.16 -29.64 15.55
CA GLN A 441 0.52 -29.19 14.33
C GLN A 441 0.56 -30.31 13.28
N GLN A 442 0.91 -31.53 13.66
CA GLN A 442 0.89 -32.69 12.77
C GLN A 442 -0.51 -32.97 12.18
N LYS A 443 -1.59 -32.77 12.97
CA LYS A 443 -2.97 -32.88 12.45
C LYS A 443 -3.27 -31.84 11.39
N TRP A 444 -2.79 -30.61 11.58
CA TRP A 444 -2.96 -29.54 10.61
C TRP A 444 -2.12 -29.76 9.35
N GLU A 445 -0.87 -30.22 9.50
CA GLU A 445 -0.01 -30.59 8.38
C GLU A 445 -0.63 -31.73 7.56
N ALA A 446 -1.13 -32.77 8.22
CA ALA A 446 -1.86 -33.86 7.56
C ALA A 446 -3.14 -33.36 6.86
N PHE A 447 -3.91 -32.48 7.50
CA PHE A 447 -5.09 -31.88 6.88
C PHE A 447 -4.74 -31.07 5.62
N ILE A 448 -3.72 -30.21 5.70
CA ILE A 448 -3.26 -29.40 4.57
C ILE A 448 -2.80 -30.30 3.42
N LEU A 449 -1.99 -31.32 3.71
CA LEU A 449 -1.52 -32.28 2.71
C LEU A 449 -2.68 -33.00 2.03
N LEU A 450 -3.64 -33.52 2.80
CA LEU A 450 -4.84 -34.17 2.26
C LEU A 450 -5.66 -33.23 1.39
N TYR A 451 -5.84 -31.99 1.84
CA TYR A 451 -6.58 -30.97 1.09
C TYR A 451 -5.94 -30.69 -0.27
N GLU A 452 -4.61 -30.51 -0.32
CA GLU A 452 -3.87 -30.26 -1.56
C GLU A 452 -3.89 -31.48 -2.49
N MET A 453 -3.69 -32.69 -1.95
CA MET A 453 -3.76 -33.92 -2.72
C MET A 453 -5.13 -34.15 -3.36
N LEU A 454 -6.22 -33.82 -2.65
CA LEU A 454 -7.58 -33.97 -3.17
C LEU A 454 -7.86 -33.00 -4.34
N GLU A 455 -7.30 -31.79 -4.30
CA GLU A 455 -7.42 -30.83 -5.40
C GLU A 455 -6.63 -31.30 -6.64
N GLU A 456 -5.43 -31.86 -6.43
CA GLU A 456 -4.60 -32.42 -7.50
C GLU A 456 -5.23 -33.69 -8.13
N TYR A 457 -5.73 -34.61 -7.30
CA TYR A 457 -6.38 -35.83 -7.76
C TYR A 457 -7.59 -35.56 -8.67
N GLY A 458 -8.37 -34.52 -8.36
CA GLY A 458 -9.48 -34.08 -9.22
C GLY A 458 -9.01 -33.68 -10.63
N SER A 459 -7.84 -33.05 -10.74
CA SER A 459 -7.27 -32.63 -12.03
C SER A 459 -6.79 -33.84 -12.85
N HIS A 460 -6.06 -34.77 -12.21
CA HIS A 460 -5.60 -36.02 -12.84
C HIS A 460 -6.77 -36.90 -13.32
N LEU A 461 -7.88 -36.96 -12.57
CA LEU A 461 -9.09 -37.66 -13.00
C LEU A 461 -9.72 -37.05 -14.25
N VAL A 462 -9.74 -35.72 -14.35
CA VAL A 462 -10.26 -35.03 -15.54
C VAL A 462 -9.36 -35.30 -16.74
N GLU A 463 -8.04 -35.23 -16.59
CA GLU A 463 -7.10 -35.56 -17.68
C GLU A 463 -7.25 -37.00 -18.16
N ALA A 464 -7.33 -37.96 -17.22
CA ALA A 464 -7.54 -39.37 -17.54
C ALA A 464 -8.90 -39.59 -18.23
N ALA A 465 -9.99 -39.00 -17.72
CA ALA A 465 -11.32 -39.13 -18.32
C ALA A 465 -11.40 -38.43 -19.69
N TRP A 466 -10.74 -37.28 -19.86
CA TRP A 466 -10.67 -36.55 -21.12
C TRP A 466 -9.95 -37.38 -22.19
N SER A 467 -8.84 -38.01 -21.84
CA SER A 467 -8.09 -38.91 -22.74
C SER A 467 -8.92 -40.10 -23.24
N LEU A 468 -9.94 -40.51 -22.48
CA LEU A 468 -10.88 -41.58 -22.83
C LEU A 468 -12.10 -41.10 -23.61
N GLN A 469 -12.39 -39.79 -23.61
CA GLN A 469 -13.57 -39.19 -24.27
C GLN A 469 -13.23 -38.59 -25.64
N VAL A 470 -11.97 -38.19 -25.86
CA VAL A 470 -11.50 -37.51 -27.08
C VAL A 470 -10.79 -38.47 -28.06
N HIS A 471 -10.91 -39.78 -27.83
CA HIS A 471 -10.46 -40.84 -28.74
C HIS A 471 -11.59 -41.71 -29.26
#